data_AF-A0A4Q2ZZA6-F1
#
_entry.id   AF-A0A4Q2ZZA6-F1
#
_cell.length_a   1.000
_cell.length_b   1.000
_cell.length_c   1.000
_cell.angle_alpha   90.00
_cell.angle_beta   90.00
_cell.angle_gamma   90.00
#
_symmetry.space_group_name_H-M   'P 1'
#
loop_
_entity.id
_entity.type
_entity.pdbx_description
1 polymer ?
#
loop_
_entity_poly.entity_id
_entity_poly.type
_entity_poly.pdbx_seq_one_letter_code
_entity_poly.pdbx_strand_id
1 'polypeptide(L)'
;MSAFELVFAVFGLLLGLAVAEVLGGFSRALKLKRGTRPVKIGWLTPLLGIFVMLDLTSFWLMAWESRDQLGANYLTLVAVLAIVGVYYLAATLIFPDEPEQWPDFDDWY
;
A
#
# COMPACT_ATOMS: atom_id res chain seq x y z
N MET A 1 -14.03 24.44 -6.09
CA MET A 1 -13.29 23.39 -5.38
C MET A 1 -12.93 23.92 -4.01
N SER A 2 -13.29 23.24 -2.94
CA SER A 2 -12.86 23.61 -1.58
C SER A 2 -11.39 23.24 -1.37
N ALA A 3 -10.70 23.93 -0.46
CA ALA A 3 -9.31 23.58 -0.14
C ALA A 3 -9.22 22.14 0.41
N PHE A 4 -10.25 21.66 1.09
CA PHE A 4 -10.37 20.28 1.53
C PHE A 4 -10.41 19.30 0.34
N GLU A 5 -11.22 19.57 -0.68
CA GLU A 5 -11.29 18.73 -1.89
C GLU A 5 -9.93 18.58 -2.57
N LEU A 6 -9.11 19.64 -2.60
CA LEU A 6 -7.75 19.56 -3.14
C LEU A 6 -6.86 18.61 -2.32
N VAL A 7 -6.88 18.75 -0.99
CA VAL A 7 -6.13 17.88 -0.08
C VAL A 7 -6.59 16.43 -0.21
N PHE A 8 -7.91 16.21 -0.24
CA PHE A 8 -8.51 14.89 -0.33
C PHE A 8 -8.27 14.23 -1.69
N ALA A 9 -8.22 15.01 -2.77
CA ALA A 9 -7.85 14.51 -4.10
C ALA A 9 -6.40 14.03 -4.14
N VAL A 10 -5.45 14.81 -3.60
CA VAL A 10 -4.04 14.41 -3.50
C VAL A 10 -3.91 13.17 -2.62
N PHE A 11 -4.60 13.15 -1.48
CA PHE A 11 -4.64 12.00 -0.59
C PHE A 11 -5.11 10.72 -1.29
N GLY A 12 -6.28 10.76 -1.93
CA GLY A 12 -6.84 9.61 -2.64
C GLY A 12 -5.97 9.14 -3.80
N LEU A 13 -5.27 10.06 -4.49
CA LEU A 13 -4.35 9.71 -5.57
C LEU A 13 -3.15 8.92 -5.04
N LEU A 14 -2.50 9.41 -3.98
CA LEU A 14 -1.36 8.73 -3.38
C LEU A 14 -1.76 7.39 -2.74
N LEU A 15 -2.92 7.34 -2.09
CA LEU A 15 -3.41 6.11 -1.47
C LEU A 15 -3.78 5.08 -2.54
N GLY A 16 -4.36 5.54 -3.65
CA GLY A 16 -4.58 4.71 -4.84
C GLY A 16 -3.29 4.13 -5.42
N LEU A 17 -2.18 4.90 -5.43
CA LEU A 17 -0.86 4.38 -5.84
C LEU A 17 -0.33 3.31 -4.88
N ALA A 18 -0.48 3.49 -3.57
CA ALA A 18 -0.10 2.47 -2.58
C ALA A 18 -0.89 1.17 -2.77
N VAL A 19 -2.21 1.27 -2.97
CA VAL A 19 -3.07 0.12 -3.28
C VAL A 19 -2.64 -0.57 -4.58
N ALA A 20 -2.35 0.21 -5.62
CA ALA A 20 -1.88 -0.32 -6.91
C ALA A 20 -0.53 -1.06 -6.76
N GLU A 21 0.37 -0.58 -5.92
CA GLU A 21 1.65 -1.25 -5.65
C GLU A 21 1.45 -2.61 -4.98
N VAL A 22 0.58 -2.68 -3.94
CA VAL A 22 0.27 -3.96 -3.28
C VAL A 22 -0.35 -4.96 -4.26
N LEU A 23 -1.34 -4.52 -5.04
CA LEU A 23 -1.97 -5.37 -6.07
C LEU A 23 -0.98 -5.78 -7.18
N GLY A 24 -0.06 -4.90 -7.55
CA GLY A 24 1.05 -5.16 -8.46
C GLY A 24 1.96 -6.27 -7.93
N GLY A 25 2.34 -6.19 -6.66
CA GLY A 25 3.09 -7.23 -5.95
C GLY A 25 2.39 -8.58 -5.94
N PHE A 26 1.09 -8.59 -5.63
CA PHE A 26 0.26 -9.81 -5.73
C PHE A 26 0.25 -10.40 -7.15
N SER A 27 0.13 -9.55 -8.17
CA SER A 27 0.17 -9.99 -9.57
C SER A 27 1.51 -10.62 -9.92
N ARG A 28 2.63 -10.01 -9.49
CA ARG A 28 3.99 -10.55 -9.66
C ARG A 28 4.09 -11.93 -8.99
N ALA A 29 3.74 -12.04 -7.72
CA ALA A 29 3.77 -13.29 -6.97
C ALA A 29 2.95 -14.41 -7.66
N LEU A 30 1.71 -14.11 -8.10
CA LEU A 30 0.87 -15.09 -8.79
C LEU A 30 1.46 -15.55 -10.13
N LYS A 31 2.11 -14.66 -10.88
CA LYS A 31 2.81 -15.00 -12.12
C LYS A 31 3.99 -15.93 -11.86
N LEU A 32 4.77 -15.70 -10.80
CA LEU A 32 5.88 -16.58 -10.39
C LEU A 32 5.40 -17.97 -10.02
N LYS A 33 4.30 -18.09 -9.25
CA LYS A 33 3.71 -19.39 -8.92
C LYS A 33 3.27 -20.19 -10.16
N ARG A 34 2.80 -19.51 -11.21
CA ARG A 34 2.36 -20.13 -12.47
C ARG A 34 3.48 -20.30 -13.50
N GLY A 35 4.67 -19.76 -13.23
CA GLY A 35 5.82 -19.76 -14.13
C GLY A 35 6.62 -21.06 -14.10
N THR A 36 7.71 -21.07 -14.86
CA THR A 36 8.57 -22.25 -15.08
C THR A 36 9.40 -22.64 -13.84
N ARG A 37 9.58 -21.72 -12.88
CA ARG A 37 10.20 -21.96 -11.57
C ARG A 37 9.19 -21.60 -10.47
N PRO A 38 8.35 -22.56 -10.02
CA PRO A 38 7.35 -22.27 -9.00
C PRO A 38 8.04 -21.96 -7.67
N VAL A 39 7.96 -20.70 -7.25
CA VAL A 39 8.42 -20.23 -5.94
C VAL A 39 7.35 -20.51 -4.88
N LYS A 40 7.75 -20.88 -3.67
CA LYS A 40 6.83 -20.97 -2.54
C LYS A 40 6.54 -19.55 -2.05
N ILE A 41 5.33 -19.05 -2.27
CA ILE A 41 4.92 -17.71 -1.82
C ILE A 41 4.76 -17.65 -0.29
N GLY A 42 4.61 -18.80 0.37
CA GLY A 42 4.22 -18.83 1.78
C GLY A 42 2.83 -18.22 2.01
N TRP A 43 2.37 -18.22 3.26
CA TRP A 43 1.12 -17.52 3.64
C TRP A 43 1.40 -16.16 4.29
N LEU A 44 2.62 -15.91 4.80
CA LEU A 44 2.92 -14.66 5.51
C LEU A 44 2.86 -13.46 4.58
N THR A 45 3.53 -13.54 3.43
CA THR A 45 3.54 -12.48 2.42
C THR A 45 2.14 -12.07 1.95
N PRO A 46 1.26 -13.00 1.48
CA PRO A 46 -0.09 -12.62 1.08
C PRO A 46 -0.99 -12.19 2.25
N LEU A 47 -0.83 -12.72 3.48
CA LEU A 47 -1.57 -12.21 4.64
C LEU A 47 -1.16 -10.78 4.98
N LEU A 48 0.14 -10.47 4.93
CA LEU A 48 0.65 -9.12 5.16
C LEU A 48 0.13 -8.14 4.10
N GLY A 49 0.13 -8.55 2.83
CA GLY A 49 -0.48 -7.77 1.74
C GLY A 49 -1.95 -7.46 1.97
N ILE A 50 -2.75 -8.45 2.39
CA ILE A 50 -4.16 -8.25 2.73
C ILE A 50 -4.31 -7.34 3.96
N PHE A 51 -3.49 -7.55 5.00
CA PHE A 51 -3.51 -6.74 6.21
C PHE A 51 -3.25 -5.27 5.91
N VAL A 52 -2.21 -4.96 5.12
CA VAL A 52 -1.89 -3.58 4.72
C VAL A 52 -3.01 -2.97 3.87
N MET A 53 -3.64 -3.75 2.99
CA MET A 53 -4.80 -3.29 2.20
C MET A 53 -6.01 -2.93 3.07
N LEU A 54 -6.30 -3.76 4.08
CA LEU A 54 -7.39 -3.50 5.03
C LEU A 54 -7.07 -2.26 5.87
N ASP A 55 -5.84 -2.15 6.37
CA ASP A 55 -5.39 -1.01 7.16
C ASP A 55 -5.46 0.30 6.37
N LEU A 56 -4.99 0.29 5.12
CA LEU A 56 -5.11 1.42 4.18
C LEU A 56 -6.57 1.84 3.96
N THR A 57 -7.48 0.87 3.81
CA THR A 57 -8.90 1.13 3.60
C THR A 57 -9.54 1.72 4.87
N SER A 58 -9.20 1.19 6.04
CA SER A 58 -9.63 1.72 7.33
C SER A 58 -9.11 3.15 7.55
N PHE A 59 -7.86 3.42 7.20
CA PHE A 59 -7.26 4.74 7.29
C PHE A 59 -7.97 5.74 6.36
N TRP A 60 -8.31 5.33 5.14
CA TRP A 60 -9.08 6.17 4.22
C TRP A 60 -10.42 6.58 4.83
N LEU A 61 -11.19 5.62 5.36
CA LEU A 61 -12.48 5.90 6.00
C LEU A 61 -12.33 6.85 7.19
N MET A 62 -11.33 6.62 8.04
CA MET A 62 -11.05 7.48 9.19
C MET A 62 -10.73 8.93 8.77
N ALA A 63 -9.93 9.10 7.71
CA ALA A 63 -9.61 10.43 7.17
C ALA A 63 -10.87 11.14 6.62
N TRP A 64 -11.76 10.39 5.97
CA TRP A 64 -13.04 10.91 5.49
C TRP A 64 -13.99 11.30 6.62
N GLU A 65 -14.08 10.52 7.69
CA GLU A 65 -14.88 10.84 8.87
C GLU A 65 -14.33 12.06 9.62
N SER A 66 -13.01 12.22 9.64
CA SER A 66 -12.32 13.33 10.29
C SER A 66 -12.26 14.60 9.42
N ARG A 67 -12.87 14.61 8.24
CA ARG A 67 -12.77 15.70 7.25
C ARG A 67 -13.11 17.09 7.81
N ASP A 68 -14.09 17.17 8.71
CA ASP A 68 -14.54 18.44 9.28
C ASP A 68 -13.53 19.02 10.28
N GLN A 69 -12.60 18.19 10.77
CA GLN A 69 -11.52 18.56 11.69
C GLN A 69 -10.20 18.84 10.95
N LEU A 70 -10.06 18.31 9.74
CA LEU A 70 -8.86 18.45 8.91
C LEU A 70 -8.90 19.78 8.15
N GLY A 71 -8.27 20.80 8.72
CA GLY A 71 -8.08 22.07 8.03
C GLY A 71 -7.22 21.90 6.76
N ALA A 72 -7.65 22.49 5.65
CA ALA A 72 -6.93 22.43 4.39
C ALA A 72 -5.78 23.46 4.34
N ASN A 73 -4.73 23.15 5.09
CA ASN A 73 -3.53 23.97 5.19
C ASN A 73 -2.28 23.18 4.80
N TYR A 74 -1.16 23.87 4.65
CA TYR A 74 0.11 23.27 4.23
C TYR A 74 0.58 22.15 5.17
N LEU A 75 0.37 22.29 6.48
CA LEU A 75 0.76 21.28 7.45
C LEU A 75 -0.01 19.97 7.25
N THR A 76 -1.33 20.07 7.03
CA THR A 76 -2.17 18.90 6.72
C THR A 76 -1.73 18.20 5.44
N LEU A 77 -1.37 18.95 4.39
CA LEU A 77 -0.82 18.37 3.15
C LEU A 77 0.47 17.60 3.39
N VAL A 78 1.42 18.17 4.15
CA VAL A 78 2.68 17.52 4.48
C VAL A 78 2.47 16.28 5.34
N ALA A 79 1.55 16.34 6.32
CA ALA A 79 1.23 15.20 7.17
C ALA A 79 0.61 14.05 6.36
N VAL A 80 -0.32 14.36 5.46
CA VAL A 80 -0.94 13.38 4.56
C VAL A 80 0.12 12.75 3.64
N LEU A 81 0.99 13.57 3.03
CA LEU A 81 2.09 13.08 2.20
C LEU A 81 3.01 12.15 2.97
N ALA A 82 3.36 12.49 4.21
CA ALA A 82 4.22 11.69 5.06
C ALA A 82 3.56 10.33 5.38
N ILE A 83 2.30 10.33 5.81
CA ILE A 83 1.57 9.10 6.16
C ILE A 83 1.43 8.18 4.95
N VAL A 84 0.97 8.71 3.81
CA VAL A 84 0.80 7.89 2.62
C VAL A 84 2.14 7.44 2.04
N GLY A 85 3.19 8.27 2.16
CA GLY A 85 4.55 7.88 1.81
C GLY A 85 5.04 6.67 2.62
N VAL A 86 4.76 6.64 3.94
CA VAL A 86 5.07 5.48 4.78
C VAL A 86 4.30 4.25 4.32
N TYR A 87 3.01 4.38 3.98
CA TYR A 87 2.24 3.27 3.45
C TYR A 87 2.75 2.76 2.10
N TYR A 88 3.16 3.66 1.20
CA TYR A 88 3.75 3.28 -0.07
C TYR A 88 5.06 2.53 0.13
N LEU A 89 5.93 3.03 1.02
CA LEU A 89 7.18 2.34 1.38
C LEU A 89 6.89 0.97 2.01
N ALA A 90 5.92 0.88 2.93
CA ALA A 90 5.49 -0.39 3.50
C ALA A 90 5.03 -1.35 2.39
N ALA A 91 4.21 -0.88 1.45
CA ALA A 91 3.75 -1.68 0.30
C ALA A 91 4.90 -2.21 -0.56
N THR A 92 5.95 -1.41 -0.79
CA THR A 92 7.13 -1.87 -1.54
C THR A 92 7.92 -2.96 -0.81
N LEU A 93 7.92 -2.96 0.53
CA LEU A 93 8.64 -3.95 1.33
C LEU A 93 7.88 -5.28 1.46
N ILE A 94 6.57 -5.31 1.18
CA ILE A 94 5.74 -6.52 1.34
C ILE A 94 6.26 -7.68 0.49
N PHE A 95 6.68 -7.38 -0.74
CA PHE A 95 7.11 -8.37 -1.71
C PHE A 95 8.61 -8.22 -1.98
N PRO A 96 9.38 -9.32 -2.07
CA PRO A 96 10.80 -9.25 -2.40
C PRO A 96 11.02 -8.70 -3.82
N ASP A 97 12.05 -7.86 -3.99
CA ASP A 97 12.41 -7.23 -5.27
C ASP A 97 12.93 -8.25 -6.30
N GLU A 98 13.64 -9.29 -5.83
CA GLU A 98 14.24 -10.34 -6.67
C GLU A 98 13.62 -11.72 -6.38
N PRO A 99 12.31 -11.90 -6.65
CA PRO A 99 11.56 -13.08 -6.21
C PRO A 99 12.07 -14.40 -6.81
N GLU A 100 12.85 -14.37 -7.88
CA GLU A 100 13.47 -15.57 -8.48
C GLU A 100 14.66 -16.11 -7.67
N GLN A 101 15.24 -15.29 -6.79
CA GLN A 101 16.38 -15.66 -5.95
C GLN A 101 15.96 -16.25 -4.60
N TRP A 102 14.68 -16.12 -4.23
CA TRP A 102 14.13 -16.61 -2.97
C TRP A 102 13.33 -17.89 -3.21
N PRO A 103 13.76 -19.06 -2.72
CA PRO A 103 13.02 -20.32 -2.86
C PRO A 103 11.69 -20.33 -2.09
N ASP A 104 11.65 -19.59 -0.97
CA ASP A 104 10.48 -19.35 -0.12
C ASP A 104 10.39 -17.87 0.23
N PHE A 105 9.22 -17.26 0.07
CA PHE A 105 8.98 -15.87 0.46
C PHE A 105 8.74 -15.75 1.97
N ASP A 106 8.44 -16.84 2.68
CA ASP A 106 8.39 -16.78 4.14
C ASP A 106 9.79 -16.53 4.74
N ASP A 107 10.89 -16.87 4.04
CA ASP A 107 12.27 -16.57 4.48
C ASP A 107 12.65 -15.08 4.37
N TRP A 108 11.79 -14.25 3.77
CA TRP A 108 11.97 -12.80 3.65
C TRP A 108 11.66 -12.06 4.97
N TYR A 109 11.00 -12.72 5.93
CA TYR A 109 10.59 -12.18 7.23
C TYR A 109 11.12 -13.01 8.40
#